data_AF-A0A3T0I6K0-F1
#
_entry.id   AF-A0A3T0I6K0-F1
#
_cell.length_a   1.000
_cell.length_b   1.000
_cell.length_c   1.000
_cell.angle_alpha   90.00
_cell.angle_beta   90.00
_cell.angle_gamma   90.00
#
_symmetry.space_group_name_H-M   'P 1'
#
loop_
_entity.id
_entity.type
_entity.pdbx_description
1 polymer ?
#
loop_
_entity_poly.entity_id
_entity_poly.type
_entity_poly.pdbx_seq_one_letter_code
_entity_poly.pdbx_strand_id
1 'polypeptide(L)'
;MSIMVFGNVILRYIFNSGITWSEEMSRFLFVWMVFLGAIACLKDNMHLGVDLVVNALPPKLKKIAFVISNLLVLYVLWLLLVGSWKMTLLNMNSTAPATGLPLAYLYGIGIVTSLSMAAIVIIRMFQTFTSKTDSNLTMISSTEEVFKQ
;
A
#
# COMPACT_ATOMS: atom_id res chain seq x y z
N MET A 1 -10.90 14.56 4.62
CA MET A 1 -11.15 14.68 3.16
C MET A 1 -12.48 15.32 2.87
N SER A 2 -13.55 14.53 2.76
CA SER A 2 -14.85 15.00 2.29
C SER A 2 -15.43 16.10 3.18
N ILE A 3 -15.24 16.01 4.50
CA ILE A 3 -15.70 17.03 5.45
C ILE A 3 -14.98 18.39 5.24
N MET A 4 -13.68 18.38 4.92
CA MET A 4 -12.92 19.62 4.68
C MET A 4 -13.34 20.28 3.36
N VAL A 5 -13.41 19.50 2.28
CA VAL A 5 -13.83 20.03 0.96
C VAL A 5 -15.27 20.52 1.01
N PHE A 6 -16.17 19.77 1.66
CA PHE A 6 -17.58 20.13 1.78
C PHE A 6 -17.82 21.30 2.75
N GLY A 7 -17.02 21.44 3.79
CA GLY A 7 -17.03 22.62 4.65
C GLY A 7 -16.59 23.88 3.90
N ASN A 8 -15.53 23.79 3.11
CA ASN A 8 -15.03 24.90 2.28
C ASN A 8 -16.04 25.30 1.19
N VAL A 9 -16.63 24.28 0.55
CA VAL A 9 -18.01 24.21 0.05
C VAL A 9 -18.94 25.34 0.49
N ILE A 10 -19.55 25.05 1.63
CA ILE A 10 -20.55 25.83 2.35
C ILE A 10 -20.01 27.21 2.71
N LEU A 11 -18.78 27.32 3.21
CA LEU A 11 -18.20 28.60 3.61
C LEU A 11 -18.12 29.58 2.45
N ARG A 12 -17.73 29.10 1.27
CA ARG A 12 -17.58 29.95 0.09
C ARG A 12 -18.92 30.45 -0.45
N TYR A 13 -19.96 29.62 -0.42
CA TYR A 13 -21.28 29.98 -0.96
C TYR A 13 -22.19 30.68 0.04
N ILE A 14 -22.07 30.41 1.34
CA ILE A 14 -22.92 31.01 2.38
C ILE A 14 -22.25 32.23 3.04
N PHE A 15 -20.95 32.16 3.32
CA PHE A 15 -20.23 33.20 4.05
C PHE A 15 -19.34 34.08 3.14
N ASN A 16 -19.30 33.79 1.83
CA ASN A 16 -18.47 34.47 0.83
C ASN A 16 -16.96 34.54 1.21
N SER A 17 -16.53 33.66 2.11
CA SER A 17 -15.15 33.53 2.59
C SER A 17 -14.73 32.07 2.42
N GLY A 18 -13.70 31.80 1.61
CA GLY A 18 -13.19 30.44 1.38
C GLY A 18 -11.91 30.16 2.16
N ILE A 19 -11.74 28.92 2.64
CA ILE A 19 -10.48 28.47 3.25
C ILE A 19 -9.59 27.95 2.12
N THR A 20 -8.71 28.81 1.59
CA THR A 20 -7.79 28.46 0.49
C THR A 20 -6.91 27.25 0.78
N TRP A 21 -6.55 27.04 2.04
CA TRP A 21 -5.73 25.89 2.44
C TRP A 21 -6.48 24.54 2.47
N SER A 22 -7.82 24.56 2.58
CA SER A 22 -8.58 23.32 2.79
C SER A 22 -8.46 22.35 1.61
N GLU A 23 -8.19 22.84 0.39
CA GLU A 23 -7.97 21.99 -0.78
C GLU A 23 -6.61 21.28 -0.72
N GLU A 24 -5.54 21.97 -0.31
CA GLU A 24 -4.21 21.37 -0.14
C GLU A 24 -4.20 20.30 0.95
N MET A 25 -4.83 20.57 2.10
CA MET A 25 -5.01 19.55 3.14
C MET A 25 -5.79 18.34 2.67
N SER A 26 -6.80 18.60 1.85
CA SER A 26 -7.60 17.56 1.22
C SER A 26 -6.82 16.79 0.16
N ARG A 27 -5.64 17.24 -0.28
CA ARG A 27 -4.74 16.34 -1.02
C ARG A 27 -3.85 15.56 -0.07
N PHE A 28 -3.37 16.22 0.99
CA PHE A 28 -2.40 15.64 1.90
C PHE A 28 -2.97 14.45 2.65
N LEU A 29 -4.15 14.56 3.29
CA LEU A 29 -4.69 13.39 4.01
C LEU A 29 -5.12 12.27 3.04
N PHE A 30 -5.34 12.56 1.75
CA PHE A 30 -5.82 11.58 0.78
C PHE A 30 -4.67 10.67 0.43
N VAL A 31 -3.52 11.27 0.10
CA VAL A 31 -2.25 10.56 -0.09
C VAL A 31 -1.95 9.69 1.12
N TRP A 32 -2.03 10.24 2.33
CA TRP A 32 -1.79 9.49 3.57
C TRP A 32 -2.75 8.30 3.74
N MET A 33 -4.04 8.49 3.52
CA MET A 33 -5.03 7.40 3.61
C MET A 33 -4.80 6.32 2.56
N VAL A 34 -4.46 6.68 1.32
CA VAL A 34 -4.18 5.71 0.26
C VAL A 34 -2.97 4.84 0.62
N PHE A 35 -1.89 5.45 1.11
CA PHE A 35 -0.69 4.73 1.52
C PHE A 35 -0.93 3.84 2.74
N LEU A 36 -1.61 4.33 3.78
CA LEU A 36 -1.99 3.52 4.93
C LEU A 36 -2.92 2.35 4.53
N GLY A 37 -3.87 2.62 3.63
CA GLY A 37 -4.74 1.60 3.05
C GLY A 37 -3.96 0.53 2.29
N ALA A 38 -2.93 0.91 1.53
CA ALA A 38 -2.07 -0.04 0.83
C ALA A 38 -1.31 -0.97 1.79
N ILE A 39 -0.83 -0.47 2.93
CA ILE A 39 -0.20 -1.29 3.97
C ILE A 39 -1.22 -2.31 4.53
N ALA A 40 -2.46 -1.87 4.81
CA ALA A 40 -3.52 -2.75 5.29
C ALA A 40 -3.89 -3.82 4.26
N CYS A 41 -4.08 -3.46 2.99
CA CYS A 41 -4.36 -4.42 1.92
C CYS A 41 -3.25 -5.46 1.74
N LEU A 42 -1.99 -5.04 1.86
CA LEU A 42 -0.87 -5.96 1.84
C LEU A 42 -0.93 -6.91 3.04
N LYS A 43 -1.26 -6.41 4.24
CA LYS A 43 -1.44 -7.21 5.46
C LYS A 43 -2.51 -8.32 5.31
N ASP A 44 -3.49 -8.12 4.45
CA ASP A 44 -4.55 -9.11 4.21
C ASP A 44 -4.27 -10.03 3.00
N ASN A 45 -3.05 -10.00 2.44
CA ASN A 45 -2.63 -10.79 1.28
C ASN A 45 -3.55 -10.62 0.06
N MET A 46 -4.07 -9.41 -0.17
CA MET A 46 -4.97 -9.17 -1.31
C MET A 46 -4.26 -9.08 -2.68
N HIS A 47 -3.16 -9.81 -2.88
CA HIS A 47 -2.55 -10.02 -4.20
C HIS A 47 -3.31 -11.09 -5.01
N LEU A 48 -4.65 -11.02 -4.96
CA LEU A 48 -5.59 -11.98 -5.54
C LEU A 48 -5.26 -12.37 -6.99
N GLY A 49 -4.79 -11.41 -7.80
CA GLY A 49 -4.42 -11.65 -9.19
C GLY A 49 -3.22 -12.59 -9.38
N VAL A 50 -2.20 -12.51 -8.53
CA VAL A 50 -1.04 -13.40 -8.61
C VAL A 50 -1.38 -14.77 -8.04
N ASP A 51 -2.19 -14.83 -6.99
CA ASP A 51 -2.60 -16.08 -6.35
C ASP A 51 -3.40 -16.98 -7.30
N LEU A 52 -4.28 -16.42 -8.14
CA LEU A 52 -5.02 -17.17 -9.16
C LEU A 52 -4.10 -17.82 -10.20
N VAL A 53 -3.10 -17.09 -10.68
CA VAL A 53 -2.11 -17.61 -11.65
C VAL A 53 -1.24 -18.69 -11.00
N VAL A 54 -0.78 -18.46 -9.77
CA VAL A 54 0.07 -19.38 -9.00
C VAL A 54 -0.68 -20.67 -8.64
N ASN A 55 -2.00 -20.61 -8.41
CA ASN A 55 -2.83 -21.79 -8.12
C ASN A 55 -3.10 -22.67 -9.34
N ALA A 56 -2.99 -22.15 -10.57
CA ALA A 56 -3.12 -22.94 -11.79
C ALA A 56 -1.84 -23.74 -12.16
N LEU A 57 -0.75 -23.56 -11.41
CA LEU A 57 0.55 -24.16 -11.71
C LEU A 57 0.83 -25.45 -10.90
N PRO A 58 1.63 -26.39 -11.45
CA PRO A 58 2.07 -27.59 -10.74
C PRO A 58 2.85 -27.26 -9.45
N PRO A 59 2.85 -28.15 -8.44
CA PRO A 59 3.38 -27.85 -7.09
C PRO A 59 4.86 -27.43 -7.06
N LYS A 60 5.69 -27.94 -7.98
CA LYS A 60 7.11 -27.53 -8.11
C LYS A 60 7.27 -26.10 -8.64
N LEU A 61 6.44 -25.72 -9.61
CA LEU A 61 6.42 -24.38 -10.21
C LEU A 61 5.77 -23.35 -9.27
N LYS A 62 4.79 -23.77 -8.47
CA LYS A 62 4.13 -22.93 -7.46
C LYS A 62 5.13 -22.30 -6.48
N LYS A 63 6.09 -23.08 -5.99
CA LYS A 63 7.13 -22.61 -5.05
C LYS A 63 8.07 -21.59 -5.70
N ILE A 64 8.45 -21.82 -6.96
CA ILE A 64 9.31 -20.90 -7.71
C ILE A 64 8.57 -19.60 -7.99
N ALA A 65 7.32 -19.68 -8.46
CA ALA A 65 6.47 -18.52 -8.73
C ALA A 65 6.22 -17.68 -7.48
N PHE A 66 6.02 -18.31 -6.31
CA PHE A 66 5.89 -17.62 -5.04
C PHE A 66 7.15 -16.82 -4.67
N VAL A 67 8.35 -17.42 -4.80
CA VAL A 67 9.61 -16.73 -4.51
C VAL A 67 9.83 -15.57 -5.48
N ILE A 68 9.60 -15.78 -6.78
CA ILE A 68 9.74 -14.74 -7.81
C ILE A 68 8.76 -13.59 -7.56
N SER A 69 7.51 -13.88 -7.23
CA SER A 69 6.51 -12.86 -6.93
C SER A 69 6.92 -12.01 -5.72
N ASN A 70 7.36 -12.62 -4.63
CA ASN A 70 7.81 -11.87 -3.45
C ASN A 70 9.06 -11.01 -3.76
N LEU A 71 10.00 -11.53 -4.55
CA LEU A 71 11.16 -10.75 -5.00
C LEU A 71 10.75 -9.55 -5.88
N LEU A 72 9.78 -9.74 -6.78
CA LEU A 72 9.25 -8.65 -7.60
C LEU A 72 8.55 -7.58 -6.74
N VAL A 73 7.76 -7.98 -5.74
CA VAL A 73 7.13 -7.05 -4.80
C VAL A 73 8.19 -6.27 -4.03
N LEU A 74 9.23 -6.93 -3.51
CA LEU A 74 10.34 -6.26 -2.84
C LEU A 74 11.09 -5.29 -3.77
N TYR A 75 11.28 -5.65 -5.03
CA TYR A 75 11.90 -4.77 -6.02
C TYR A 75 11.04 -3.52 -6.29
N VAL A 76 9.73 -3.68 -6.44
CA VAL A 76 8.81 -2.55 -6.61
C VAL A 76 8.81 -1.65 -5.37
N LEU A 77 8.80 -2.22 -4.16
CA LEU A 77 8.90 -1.47 -2.92
C LEU A 77 10.22 -0.70 -2.81
N TRP A 78 11.33 -1.31 -3.24
CA TRP A 78 12.63 -0.64 -3.32
C TRP A 78 12.61 0.55 -4.28
N LEU A 79 12.03 0.41 -5.48
CA LEU A 79 11.86 1.51 -6.42
C LEU A 79 11.00 2.64 -5.82
N LEU A 80 9.93 2.28 -5.10
CA LEU A 80 9.08 3.23 -4.40
C LEU A 80 9.84 3.97 -3.30
N LEU A 81 10.71 3.29 -2.55
CA LEU A 81 11.56 3.89 -1.53
C LEU A 81 12.52 4.91 -2.13
N VAL A 82 13.26 4.51 -3.16
CA VAL A 82 14.24 5.39 -3.83
C VAL A 82 13.54 6.59 -4.47
N GLY A 83 12.39 6.38 -5.12
CA GLY A 83 11.59 7.45 -5.71
C GLY A 83 11.10 8.43 -4.66
N SER A 84 10.53 7.93 -3.56
CA SER A 84 10.02 8.76 -2.45
C SER A 84 11.14 9.51 -1.75
N TRP A 85 12.30 8.87 -1.55
CA TRP A 85 13.49 9.49 -0.97
C TRP A 85 14.00 10.65 -1.82
N LYS A 86 14.18 10.43 -3.13
CA LYS A 86 14.61 11.48 -4.07
C LYS A 86 13.61 12.64 -4.10
N MET A 87 12.32 12.35 -4.17
CA MET A 87 11.27 13.39 -4.16
C MET A 87 11.28 14.21 -2.86
N THR A 88 11.47 13.56 -1.72
CA THR A 88 11.57 14.23 -0.42
C THR A 88 12.77 15.15 -0.37
N LEU A 89 13.93 14.70 -0.84
CA LEU A 89 15.18 15.46 -0.82
C LEU A 89 15.13 16.68 -1.75
N LEU A 90 14.54 16.52 -2.95
CA LEU A 90 14.34 17.61 -3.91
C LEU A 90 13.36 18.66 -3.42
N ASN A 91 12.34 18.27 -2.64
CA ASN A 91 11.30 19.17 -2.13
C ASN A 91 11.52 19.58 -0.66
N MET A 92 12.70 19.33 -0.09
CA MET A 92 12.95 19.60 1.33
C MET A 92 12.94 21.09 1.66
N ASN A 93 13.28 21.94 0.68
CA ASN A 93 13.26 23.40 0.80
C ASN A 93 11.97 24.03 0.22
N SER A 94 11.04 23.20 -0.28
CA SER A 94 9.81 23.65 -0.90
C SER A 94 8.64 23.50 0.08
N THR A 95 7.95 24.60 0.33
CA THR A 95 6.74 24.62 1.17
C THR A 95 5.48 24.72 0.31
N ALA A 96 4.39 24.12 0.77
CA ALA A 96 3.09 24.22 0.13
C ALA A 96 2.63 25.69 0.10
N PRO A 97 2.20 26.22 -1.05
CA PRO A 97 1.96 27.66 -1.23
C PRO A 97 0.77 28.19 -0.42
N ALA A 98 -0.29 27.40 -0.18
CA ALA A 98 -1.41 27.86 0.66
C ALA A 98 -1.19 27.59 2.16
N THR A 99 -0.36 26.60 2.52
CA THR A 99 -0.16 26.23 3.93
C THR A 99 1.12 26.73 4.59
N GLY A 100 2.21 26.84 3.82
CA GLY A 100 3.57 26.88 4.35
C GLY A 100 4.10 25.53 4.87
N LEU A 101 3.39 24.41 4.73
CA LEU A 101 3.84 23.09 5.20
C LEU A 101 4.97 22.55 4.33
N PRO A 102 6.00 21.91 4.91
CA PRO A 102 7.05 21.26 4.12
C PRO A 102 6.45 20.12 3.27
N LEU A 103 6.66 20.18 1.95
CA LEU A 103 6.25 19.11 1.02
C LEU A 103 6.93 17.77 1.35
N ALA A 104 8.03 17.79 2.10
CA ALA A 104 8.66 16.62 2.68
C ALA A 104 7.68 15.70 3.44
N TYR A 105 6.65 16.23 4.11
CA TYR A 105 5.64 15.42 4.78
C TYR A 105 4.73 14.65 3.82
N LEU A 106 4.49 15.19 2.61
CA LEU A 106 3.70 14.52 1.59
C LEU A 106 4.48 13.39 0.92
N TYR A 107 5.78 13.57 0.69
CA TYR A 107 6.62 12.54 0.09
C TYR A 107 7.18 11.53 1.11
N GLY A 108 7.31 11.94 2.37
CA GLY A 108 7.86 11.13 3.46
C GLY A 108 7.00 9.90 3.78
N ILE A 109 5.68 9.98 3.59
CA ILE A 109 4.80 8.82 3.79
C ILE A 109 5.15 7.67 2.84
N GLY A 110 5.63 7.95 1.62
CA GLY A 110 6.07 6.91 0.68
C GLY A 110 7.26 6.09 1.22
N ILE A 111 8.18 6.74 1.95
CA ILE A 111 9.29 6.06 2.62
C ILE A 111 8.77 5.15 3.74
N VAL A 112 7.89 5.67 4.60
CA VAL A 112 7.29 4.91 5.70
C VAL A 112 6.52 3.70 5.18
N THR A 113 5.77 3.89 4.10
CA THR A 113 4.96 2.83 3.49
C THR A 113 5.84 1.74 2.90
N SER A 114 6.88 2.12 2.14
CA SER A 114 7.80 1.14 1.56
C SER A 114 8.52 0.32 2.63
N LEU A 115 9.04 0.96 3.67
CA LEU A 115 9.71 0.26 4.78
C LEU A 115 8.77 -0.71 5.51
N SER A 116 7.55 -0.26 5.81
CA SER A 116 6.55 -1.07 6.52
C SER A 116 6.11 -2.27 5.67
N MET A 117 5.82 -2.06 4.39
CA MET A 117 5.42 -3.11 3.46
C MET A 117 6.57 -4.10 3.21
N ALA A 118 7.80 -3.62 3.06
CA ALA A 118 8.98 -4.47 2.88
C ALA A 118 9.20 -5.37 4.10
N ALA A 119 9.07 -4.81 5.32
CA ALA A 119 9.15 -5.60 6.55
C ALA A 119 8.08 -6.71 6.59
N ILE A 120 6.82 -6.40 6.23
CA ILE A 120 5.73 -7.39 6.18
C ILE A 120 6.05 -8.52 5.19
N VAL A 121 6.51 -8.20 3.98
CA VAL A 121 6.85 -9.19 2.96
C VAL A 121 8.02 -10.07 3.41
N ILE A 122 9.06 -9.48 3.99
CA ILE A 122 10.23 -10.21 4.49
C ILE A 122 9.81 -11.16 5.62
N ILE A 123 9.03 -10.70 6.60
CA ILE A 123 8.56 -11.53 7.72
C ILE A 123 7.74 -12.71 7.19
N ARG A 124 6.84 -12.49 6.22
CA ARG A 124 6.04 -13.57 5.61
C ARG A 124 6.88 -14.57 4.82
N MET A 125 7.91 -14.09 4.12
CA MET A 125 8.84 -14.94 3.42
C MET A 125 9.54 -15.86 4.43
N PHE A 126 10.08 -15.31 5.53
CA PHE A 126 10.70 -16.10 6.60
C PHE A 126 9.74 -17.06 7.30
N GLN A 127 8.49 -16.64 7.54
CA GLN A 127 7.45 -17.50 8.12
C GLN A 127 7.11 -18.67 7.19
N THR A 128 7.06 -18.48 5.87
CA THR A 128 6.84 -19.57 4.90
C THR A 128 8.00 -20.56 4.87
N PHE A 129 9.23 -20.12 5.13
CA PHE A 129 10.40 -21.00 5.22
C PHE A 129 10.52 -21.72 6.58
N THR A 130 10.08 -21.09 7.67
CA THR A 130 10.18 -21.63 9.04
C THR A 130 8.97 -22.46 9.44
N SER A 131 7.77 -22.06 9.00
CA SER A 131 6.54 -22.78 9.22
C SER A 131 6.44 -23.89 8.19
N LYS A 132 6.69 -25.12 8.67
CA LYS A 132 6.44 -26.38 7.98
C LYS A 132 5.14 -26.32 7.16
N THR A 133 5.21 -26.90 5.98
CA THR A 133 4.22 -27.06 4.89
C THR A 133 2.87 -27.72 5.29
N ASP A 134 2.31 -27.51 6.48
CA ASP A 134 1.20 -28.33 6.99
C ASP A 134 -0.19 -27.66 7.04
N SER A 135 -0.35 -26.36 6.72
CA SER A 135 -1.66 -25.67 6.84
C SER A 135 -2.34 -25.26 5.53
N ASN A 136 -1.63 -25.21 4.40
CA ASN A 136 -2.24 -24.83 3.11
C ASN A 136 -2.65 -26.03 2.23
N LEU A 137 -2.32 -27.26 2.63
CA LEU A 137 -2.78 -28.48 1.95
C LEU A 137 -4.16 -28.94 2.45
N THR A 138 -4.55 -28.60 3.68
CA THR A 138 -5.87 -28.93 4.25
C THR A 138 -7.00 -28.04 3.74
N MET A 139 -6.74 -26.76 3.43
CA MET A 139 -7.75 -25.83 2.87
C MET A 139 -8.06 -26.07 1.38
N ILE A 140 -7.11 -26.64 0.64
CA ILE A 140 -7.32 -26.99 -0.77
C ILE A 140 -8.05 -28.34 -0.88
N SER A 141 -7.75 -29.33 -0.01
CA SER A 141 -8.49 -30.60 0.00
C SER A 141 -9.94 -30.45 0.49
N SER A 142 -10.21 -29.54 1.45
CA SER A 142 -11.59 -29.29 1.92
C SER A 142 -12.45 -28.59 0.86
N THR A 143 -11.84 -27.84 -0.07
CA THR A 143 -12.57 -27.20 -1.16
C THR A 143 -12.97 -28.23 -2.23
N GLU A 144 -12.12 -29.22 -2.53
CA GLU A 144 -12.46 -30.29 -3.49
C GLU A 144 -13.59 -31.22 -3.00
N GLU A 145 -13.78 -31.41 -1.69
CA GLU A 145 -14.87 -32.22 -1.16
C GLU A 145 -16.24 -31.50 -1.23
N VAL A 146 -16.27 -30.17 -1.12
CA VAL A 146 -17.51 -29.38 -1.20
C VAL A 146 -18.06 -29.28 -2.62
N PHE A 147 -17.20 -29.30 -3.65
CA PHE A 147 -17.64 -29.26 -5.05
C PHE A 147 -18.06 -30.62 -5.63
N LYS A 148 -17.95 -31.71 -4.85
CA LYS A 148 -18.35 -33.06 -5.26
C LYS A 148 -19.68 -33.54 -4.67
N GLN A 149 -20.33 -32.74 -3.81
CA GLN A 149 -21.72 -32.93 -3.37
C GLN A 149 -22.65 -31.97 -4.11
#